data_AF-A0A966C0D3-F1
#
_entry.id   AF-A0A966C0D3-F1
#
_cell.length_a   1.000
_cell.length_b   1.000
_cell.length_c   1.000
_cell.angle_alpha   90.00
_cell.angle_beta   90.00
_cell.angle_gamma   90.00
#
_symmetry.space_group_name_H-M   'P 1'
#
loop_
_entity.id
_entity.type
_entity.pdbx_description
1 polymer ?
#
loop_
_entity_poly.entity_id
_entity_poly.type
_entity_poly.pdbx_seq_one_letter_code
_entity_poly.pdbx_strand_id
1 'polypeptide(L)'
;MAISLIFSFFVFQSFQQYWVWAGNELSKNLLPPYQSANYFIFYVFTRFFAPYLISLAAALVFLFLTKILNKKYGERFFEPEEFYLGASAIFLSGHPGWLFYVVFLLAIYVLIQLFSTAKSSILNSKFSPVRVSLYWLWIPTAIFVILIQRWLELLPIWQILKL
;
A
#
# COMPACT_ATOMS: atom_id res chain seq x y z
N MET A 1 -13.27 3.69 -9.79
CA MET A 1 -13.68 2.27 -9.89
C MET A 1 -13.01 1.40 -8.84
N ALA A 2 -11.66 1.36 -8.76
CA ALA A 2 -10.93 0.52 -7.79
C ALA A 2 -11.30 0.77 -6.32
N ILE A 3 -11.41 2.03 -5.90
CA ILE A 3 -11.82 2.39 -4.54
C ILE A 3 -13.18 1.78 -4.21
N SER A 4 -14.21 2.07 -5.03
CA SER A 4 -15.56 1.54 -4.82
C SER A 4 -15.60 0.03 -4.73
N LEU A 5 -14.84 -0.69 -5.58
CA LEU A 5 -14.75 -2.15 -5.53
C LEU A 5 -14.17 -2.65 -4.21
N ILE A 6 -13.09 -2.03 -3.73
CA ILE A 6 -12.43 -2.40 -2.47
C ILE A 6 -13.34 -2.16 -1.27
N PHE A 7 -14.01 -1.00 -1.22
CA PHE A 7 -14.95 -0.71 -0.13
C PHE A 7 -16.18 -1.61 -0.16
N SER A 8 -16.72 -1.94 -1.34
CA SER A 8 -17.79 -2.94 -1.47
C SER A 8 -17.34 -4.33 -1.01
N PHE A 9 -16.10 -4.72 -1.31
CA PHE A 9 -15.54 -5.97 -0.82
C PHE A 9 -15.40 -5.98 0.71
N PHE A 10 -15.04 -4.87 1.35
CA PHE A 10 -15.00 -4.79 2.82
C PHE A 10 -16.37 -4.84 3.46
N VAL A 11 -17.38 -4.24 2.83
CA VAL A 11 -18.77 -4.42 3.25
C VAL A 11 -19.15 -5.91 3.22
N PHE A 12 -18.82 -6.61 2.12
CA PHE A 12 -19.02 -8.06 2.03
C PHE A 12 -18.27 -8.84 3.12
N GLN A 13 -16.99 -8.53 3.36
CA GLN A 13 -16.19 -9.15 4.44
C GLN A 13 -16.80 -8.91 5.82
N SER A 14 -17.36 -7.72 6.05
CA SER A 14 -18.05 -7.38 7.30
C SER A 14 -19.28 -8.26 7.52
N PHE A 15 -20.06 -8.51 6.47
CA PHE A 15 -21.20 -9.43 6.54
C PHE A 15 -20.74 -10.87 6.82
N GLN A 16 -19.70 -11.35 6.14
CA GLN A 16 -19.14 -12.68 6.39
C GLN A 16 -18.64 -12.82 7.83
N GLN A 17 -17.94 -11.80 8.34
CA GLN A 17 -17.44 -11.76 9.70
C GLN A 17 -18.56 -11.87 10.74
N TYR A 18 -19.70 -11.21 10.51
CA TYR A 18 -20.88 -11.32 11.36
C TYR A 18 -21.38 -12.76 11.44
N TRP A 19 -21.55 -13.42 10.29
CA TRP A 19 -22.02 -14.80 10.22
C TRP A 19 -21.06 -15.79 10.89
N VAL A 20 -19.76 -15.61 10.69
CA VAL A 20 -18.72 -16.41 11.37
C VAL A 20 -18.83 -16.24 12.88
N TRP A 21 -19.02 -15.02 13.37
CA TRP A 21 -19.14 -14.78 14.81
C TRP A 21 -20.42 -15.36 15.40
N ALA A 22 -21.55 -15.21 14.70
CA ALA A 22 -22.84 -15.74 15.14
C ALA A 22 -22.89 -17.27 15.17
N GLY A 23 -22.14 -17.95 14.30
CA GLY A 23 -22.11 -19.41 14.18
C GLY A 23 -21.18 -20.15 15.15
N ASN A 24 -20.32 -19.43 15.89
CA ASN A 24 -19.35 -20.05 16.81
C ASN A 24 -19.67 -19.68 18.27
N GLU A 25 -19.66 -20.68 19.15
CA GLU A 25 -20.09 -20.57 20.55
C GLU A 25 -19.34 -19.49 21.34
N LEU A 26 -18.04 -19.31 21.06
CA LEU A 26 -17.22 -18.32 21.76
C LEU A 26 -17.44 -16.91 21.22
N SER A 27 -17.45 -16.75 19.90
CA SER A 27 -17.56 -15.43 19.26
C SER A 27 -18.98 -14.88 19.24
N LYS A 28 -20.01 -15.71 19.43
CA LYS A 28 -21.41 -15.27 19.48
C LYS A 28 -21.64 -14.27 20.62
N ASN A 29 -20.85 -14.39 21.69
CA ASN A 29 -20.88 -13.47 22.83
C ASN A 29 -20.28 -12.09 22.53
N LEU A 30 -19.64 -11.91 21.36
CA LEU A 30 -19.14 -10.62 20.86
C LEU A 30 -20.21 -9.84 20.08
N LEU A 31 -21.40 -10.41 19.90
CA LEU A 31 -22.53 -9.80 19.20
C LEU A 31 -23.68 -9.48 20.17
N PRO A 32 -24.64 -8.62 19.77
CA PRO A 32 -25.88 -8.44 20.50
C PRO A 32 -26.62 -9.78 20.70
N PRO A 33 -27.24 -10.01 21.88
CA PRO A 33 -27.46 -9.07 22.99
C PRO A 33 -26.30 -8.97 24.01
N TYR A 34 -25.26 -9.79 23.90
CA TYR A 34 -24.18 -9.88 24.88
C TYR A 34 -23.19 -8.71 24.84
N GLN A 35 -23.02 -8.11 23.65
CA GLN A 35 -22.24 -6.91 23.41
C GLN A 35 -23.04 -5.89 22.60
N SER A 36 -22.66 -4.62 22.69
CA SER A 36 -23.30 -3.56 21.91
C SER A 36 -23.06 -3.74 20.41
N ALA A 37 -24.01 -3.31 19.56
CA ALA A 37 -23.80 -3.27 18.11
C ALA A 37 -22.59 -2.39 17.72
N ASN A 38 -22.33 -1.35 18.53
CA ASN A 38 -21.18 -0.46 18.37
C ASN A 38 -19.84 -1.21 18.47
N TYR A 39 -19.75 -2.25 19.30
CA TYR A 39 -18.54 -3.08 19.39
C TYR A 39 -18.22 -3.74 18.04
N PHE A 40 -19.22 -4.36 17.43
CA PHE A 40 -19.04 -5.02 16.13
C PHE A 40 -18.72 -4.01 15.01
N ILE A 41 -19.43 -2.87 14.98
CA ILE A 41 -19.17 -1.79 14.02
C ILE A 41 -17.74 -1.28 14.16
N PHE A 42 -17.28 -1.04 15.40
CA PHE A 42 -15.93 -0.59 15.68
C PHE A 42 -14.90 -1.64 15.23
N TYR A 43 -15.12 -2.92 15.56
CA TYR A 43 -14.24 -4.01 15.14
C TYR A 43 -14.10 -4.08 13.62
N VAL A 44 -15.23 -4.08 12.90
CA VAL A 44 -15.25 -4.11 11.44
C VAL A 44 -14.53 -2.89 10.85
N PHE A 45 -14.79 -1.72 11.41
CA PHE A 45 -14.18 -0.48 10.98
C PHE A 45 -12.67 -0.51 11.14
N THR A 46 -12.16 -0.84 12.33
CA THR A 46 -10.71 -0.89 12.59
C THR A 46 -10.01 -2.01 11.83
N ARG A 47 -10.68 -3.15 11.65
CA ARG A 47 -10.09 -4.32 10.98
C ARG A 47 -10.02 -4.18 9.46
N PHE A 48 -11.08 -3.69 8.82
CA PHE A 48 -11.19 -3.70 7.36
C PHE A 48 -11.06 -2.31 6.74
N PHE A 49 -11.71 -1.29 7.31
CA PHE A 49 -11.82 0.02 6.68
C PHE A 49 -10.66 0.95 7.05
N ALA A 50 -10.31 1.04 8.33
CA ALA A 50 -9.32 1.97 8.83
C ALA A 50 -7.94 1.82 8.14
N PRO A 51 -7.41 0.60 7.90
CA PRO A 51 -6.13 0.43 7.20
C PRO A 51 -6.13 1.06 5.80
N TYR A 52 -7.23 0.92 5.06
CA TYR A 52 -7.36 1.45 3.71
C TYR A 52 -7.74 2.92 3.68
N LEU A 53 -8.42 3.44 4.71
CA LEU A 53 -8.64 4.87 4.88
C LEU A 53 -7.33 5.62 5.16
N ILE A 54 -6.48 5.08 6.04
CA ILE A 54 -5.15 5.63 6.28
C ILE A 54 -4.32 5.58 5.00
N SER A 55 -4.35 4.44 4.30
CA SER A 55 -3.60 4.31 3.04
C SER A 55 -4.12 5.24 1.95
N LEU A 56 -5.44 5.44 1.85
CA LEU A 56 -6.05 6.40 0.92
C LEU A 56 -5.61 7.83 1.24
N ALA A 57 -5.59 8.21 2.51
CA ALA A 57 -5.08 9.52 2.92
C ALA A 57 -3.60 9.70 2.51
N ALA A 58 -2.76 8.69 2.76
CA ALA A 58 -1.36 8.68 2.35
C ALA A 58 -1.19 8.78 0.82
N ALA A 59 -2.00 8.04 0.06
CA ALA A 59 -2.01 8.06 -1.40
C ALA A 59 -2.41 9.44 -1.96
N LEU A 60 -3.41 10.10 -1.36
CA LEU A 60 -3.81 11.45 -1.75
C LEU A 60 -2.70 12.46 -1.45
N VAL A 61 -2.10 12.41 -0.26
CA VAL A 61 -0.96 13.26 0.11
C VAL A 61 0.19 13.07 -0.88
N PHE A 62 0.55 11.82 -1.18
CA PHE A 62 1.56 11.50 -2.17
C PHE A 62 1.24 12.07 -3.55
N LEU A 63 0.00 11.89 -4.04
CA LEU A 63 -0.44 12.38 -5.34
C LEU A 63 -0.33 13.90 -5.45
N PHE A 64 -0.80 14.63 -4.43
CA PHE A 64 -0.75 16.09 -4.41
C PHE A 64 0.68 16.60 -4.33
N LEU A 65 1.49 16.06 -3.42
CA LEU A 65 2.89 16.47 -3.26
C LEU A 65 3.69 16.22 -4.53
N THR A 66 3.56 15.03 -5.12
CA THR A 66 4.34 14.67 -6.31
C THR A 66 3.93 15.48 -7.54
N LYS A 67 2.63 15.76 -7.73
CA LYS A 67 2.16 16.68 -8.79
C LYS A 67 2.71 18.10 -8.62
N ILE A 68 2.64 18.65 -7.41
CA ILE A 68 3.13 20.01 -7.12
C ILE A 68 4.64 20.09 -7.35
N LEU A 69 5.39 19.13 -6.81
CA LEU A 69 6.84 19.08 -6.95
C LEU A 69 7.26 18.86 -8.40
N ASN A 70 6.65 17.90 -9.11
CA ASN A 70 7.05 17.64 -10.49
C ASN A 70 6.79 18.86 -11.40
N LYS A 71 5.66 19.53 -11.23
CA LYS A 71 5.38 20.79 -11.95
C LYS A 71 6.37 21.89 -11.59
N LYS A 72 6.71 22.03 -10.30
CA LYS A 72 7.68 23.04 -9.81
C LYS A 72 9.08 22.84 -10.41
N TYR A 73 9.47 21.60 -10.67
CA TYR A 73 10.80 21.24 -11.17
C TYR A 73 10.81 20.85 -12.65
N GLY A 74 9.85 21.33 -13.45
CA GLY A 74 9.85 21.17 -14.90
C GLY A 74 9.76 19.72 -15.37
N GLU A 75 8.96 18.90 -14.69
CA GLU A 75 8.69 17.50 -14.99
C GLU A 75 9.90 16.55 -14.92
N ARG A 76 10.93 16.96 -14.17
CA ARG A 76 12.20 16.24 -14.07
C ARG A 76 12.12 14.90 -13.31
N PHE A 77 11.20 14.77 -12.37
CA PHE A 77 11.21 13.64 -11.43
C PHE A 77 10.40 12.46 -11.93
N PHE A 78 9.21 12.72 -12.45
CA PHE A 78 8.25 11.69 -12.78
C PHE A 78 7.54 11.98 -14.09
N GLU A 79 7.19 10.94 -14.81
CA GLU A 79 6.29 11.02 -15.97
C GLU A 79 4.86 11.37 -15.52
N PRO A 80 4.02 11.99 -16.36
CA PRO A 80 2.66 12.42 -16.00
C PRO A 80 1.77 11.34 -15.38
N GLU A 81 2.00 10.08 -15.77
CA GLU A 81 1.22 8.91 -15.35
C GLU A 81 1.75 8.26 -14.06
N GLU A 82 3.05 8.42 -13.76
CA GLU A 82 3.72 7.75 -12.63
C GLU A 82 3.11 8.12 -11.28
N PHE A 83 2.61 9.35 -11.11
CA PHE A 83 1.96 9.78 -9.86
C PHE A 83 0.70 8.99 -9.56
N TYR A 84 -0.09 8.70 -10.60
CA TYR A 84 -1.33 7.96 -10.45
C TYR A 84 -1.03 6.48 -10.15
N LEU A 85 0.01 5.93 -10.77
CA LEU A 85 0.49 4.58 -10.48
C LEU A 85 0.98 4.49 -9.04
N GLY A 86 1.79 5.45 -8.59
CA GLY A 86 2.30 5.46 -7.22
C GLY A 86 1.24 5.67 -6.15
N ALA A 87 0.29 6.60 -6.38
CA ALA A 87 -0.84 6.77 -5.49
C ALA A 87 -1.72 5.50 -5.42
N SER A 88 -1.97 4.86 -6.57
CA SER A 88 -2.72 3.61 -6.61
C SER A 88 -2.00 2.48 -5.89
N ALA A 89 -0.69 2.35 -6.08
CA ALA A 89 0.15 1.37 -5.41
C ALA A 89 0.12 1.53 -3.88
N ILE A 90 0.31 2.76 -3.38
CA ILE A 90 0.21 3.08 -1.95
C ILE A 90 -1.16 2.64 -1.42
N PHE A 91 -2.25 3.09 -2.06
CA PHE A 91 -3.61 2.76 -1.64
C PHE A 91 -3.86 1.24 -1.57
N LEU A 92 -3.46 0.51 -2.62
CA LEU A 92 -3.67 -0.94 -2.71
C LEU A 92 -2.90 -1.74 -1.66
N SER A 93 -1.70 -1.31 -1.28
CA SER A 93 -0.90 -1.98 -0.26
C SER A 93 -1.50 -1.91 1.16
N GLY A 94 -2.46 -1.01 1.40
CA GLY A 94 -3.08 -0.84 2.72
C GLY A 94 -2.11 -0.40 3.82
N HIS A 95 -2.60 -0.04 5.01
CA HIS A 95 -1.74 0.21 6.16
C HIS A 95 -1.55 -1.07 6.99
N PRO A 96 -0.33 -1.38 7.51
CA PRO A 96 0.94 -0.66 7.33
C PRO A 96 1.72 -1.04 6.06
N GLY A 97 1.18 -1.89 5.19
CA GLY A 97 1.86 -2.41 3.99
C GLY A 97 2.46 -1.34 3.07
N TRP A 98 1.81 -0.18 2.92
CA TRP A 98 2.30 0.91 2.08
C TRP A 98 3.67 1.46 2.53
N LEU A 99 4.01 1.37 3.82
CA LEU A 99 5.33 1.76 4.32
C LEU A 99 6.42 0.82 3.80
N PHE A 100 6.18 -0.49 3.89
CA PHE A 100 7.07 -1.50 3.35
C PHE A 100 7.18 -1.37 1.84
N TYR A 101 6.07 -1.09 1.15
CA TYR A 101 6.05 -0.79 -0.27
C TYR A 101 7.02 0.32 -0.65
N VAL A 102 6.99 1.46 0.04
CA VAL A 102 7.93 2.57 -0.23
C VAL A 102 9.38 2.12 -0.01
N VAL A 103 9.65 1.38 1.07
CA VAL A 103 11.00 0.86 1.36
C VAL A 103 11.49 -0.09 0.26
N PHE A 104 10.67 -1.06 -0.15
CA PHE A 104 11.02 -2.00 -1.22
C PHE A 104 11.21 -1.30 -2.56
N LEU A 105 10.35 -0.34 -2.91
CA LEU A 105 10.46 0.42 -4.15
C LEU A 105 11.78 1.18 -4.19
N LEU A 106 12.14 1.88 -3.11
CA LEU A 106 13.41 2.59 -3.00
C LEU A 106 14.60 1.65 -3.04
N ALA A 107 14.53 0.50 -2.35
CA ALA A 107 15.60 -0.50 -2.37
C ALA A 107 15.83 -1.05 -3.79
N ILE A 108 14.76 -1.43 -4.50
CA ILE A 108 14.84 -1.92 -5.89
C ILE A 108 15.39 -0.83 -6.81
N TYR A 109 14.92 0.41 -6.67
CA TYR A 109 15.41 1.54 -7.45
C TYR A 109 16.91 1.75 -7.25
N VAL A 110 17.40 1.77 -6.00
CA VAL A 110 18.82 1.91 -5.69
C VAL A 110 19.63 0.75 -6.30
N LEU A 111 19.14 -0.49 -6.20
CA LEU A 111 19.82 -1.65 -6.80
C LEU A 111 19.94 -1.53 -8.32
N ILE A 112 18.87 -1.11 -9.01
CA ILE A 112 18.90 -0.90 -10.47
C ILE A 112 19.85 0.24 -10.84
N GLN A 113 19.86 1.32 -10.06
CA GLN A 113 20.76 2.45 -10.28
C GLN A 113 22.24 2.05 -10.07
N LEU A 114 22.54 1.27 -9.04
CA LEU A 114 23.89 0.75 -8.79
C LEU A 114 24.33 -0.19 -9.92
N PHE A 115 23.47 -1.10 -10.36
CA PHE A 115 23.78 -2.04 -11.45
C PHE A 115 24.00 -1.33 -12.79
N SER A 116 23.15 -0.36 -13.14
CA SER A 116 23.31 0.42 -14.38
C SER A 116 24.60 1.24 -14.38
N THR A 117 24.94 1.87 -13.24
CA THR A 117 26.19 2.62 -13.08
C THR A 117 27.41 1.70 -13.15
N ALA A 118 27.38 0.55 -12.48
CA ALA A 118 28.46 -0.44 -12.53
C ALA A 118 28.67 -0.98 -13.94
N LYS A 119 27.60 -1.34 -14.66
CA LYS A 119 27.68 -1.80 -16.05
C LYS A 119 28.28 -0.73 -16.96
N SER A 120 27.85 0.53 -16.83
CA SER A 120 28.37 1.64 -17.64
C SER A 120 29.86 1.89 -17.39
N SER A 121 30.30 1.79 -16.13
CA SER A 121 31.71 1.88 -15.74
C SER A 121 32.55 0.73 -16.29
N ILE A 122 32.01 -0.49 -16.39
CA ILE A 122 32.72 -1.66 -16.93
C ILE A 122 32.80 -1.60 -18.46
N LEU A 123 31.76 -1.08 -19.14
CA LEU A 123 31.67 -1.10 -20.60
C LEU A 123 32.39 0.06 -21.31
N ASN A 124 33.12 0.93 -20.60
CA ASN A 124 33.73 2.17 -21.13
C ASN A 124 32.78 3.04 -21.98
N SER A 125 31.47 2.88 -21.77
CA SER A 125 30.45 3.70 -22.41
C SER A 125 30.43 5.08 -21.74
N LYS A 126 30.38 6.17 -22.52
CA LYS A 126 30.22 7.53 -21.99
C LYS A 126 29.10 7.54 -20.94
N PHE A 127 29.44 7.99 -19.72
CA PHE A 127 28.52 8.21 -18.60
C PHE A 127 27.41 9.19 -19.03
N SER A 128 26.39 8.67 -19.70
CA SER A 128 25.14 9.39 -19.87
C SER A 128 24.30 9.03 -18.65
N PRO A 129 23.86 10.00 -17.83
CA PRO A 129 22.98 9.71 -16.72
C PRO A 129 21.64 9.20 -17.29
N VAL A 130 21.54 7.88 -17.46
CA VAL A 130 20.30 7.25 -17.88
C VAL A 130 19.35 7.35 -16.69
N ARG A 131 18.33 8.21 -16.81
CA ARG A 131 17.25 8.28 -15.84
C ARG A 131 16.52 6.94 -15.86
N VAL A 132 16.56 6.22 -14.75
CA VAL A 132 15.76 5.01 -14.56
C VAL A 132 14.35 5.46 -14.18
N SER A 133 13.41 5.37 -15.11
CA SER A 133 12.00 5.60 -14.82
C SER A 133 11.47 4.50 -13.89
N LEU A 134 10.63 4.91 -12.93
CA LEU A 134 9.99 4.01 -11.98
C LEU A 134 8.70 3.40 -12.53
N TYR A 135 8.29 3.79 -13.73
CA TYR A 135 7.02 3.45 -14.36
C TYR A 135 6.66 1.97 -14.22
N TRP A 136 7.61 1.08 -14.52
CA TRP A 136 7.41 -0.37 -14.45
C TRP A 136 7.53 -0.98 -13.06
N LEU A 137 7.97 -0.22 -12.05
CA LEU A 137 8.20 -0.72 -10.69
C LEU A 137 7.03 -0.43 -9.75
N TRP A 138 6.26 0.63 -9.99
CA TRP A 138 5.18 1.03 -9.07
C TRP A 138 4.22 -0.11 -8.73
N ILE A 139 3.61 -0.73 -9.76
CA ILE A 139 2.60 -1.76 -9.59
C ILE A 139 3.20 -3.13 -9.21
N PRO A 140 4.27 -3.63 -9.87
CA PRO A 140 4.85 -4.91 -9.51
C PRO A 140 5.38 -4.95 -8.07
N THR A 141 6.00 -3.87 -7.59
CA THR A 141 6.44 -3.80 -6.20
C THR A 141 5.26 -3.79 -5.22
N ALA A 142 4.13 -3.15 -5.57
CA ALA A 142 2.93 -3.17 -4.74
C ALA A 142 2.34 -4.59 -4.65
N ILE A 143 2.23 -5.28 -5.77
CA ILE A 143 1.80 -6.68 -5.84
C ILE A 143 2.73 -7.55 -5.00
N PHE A 144 4.04 -7.38 -5.14
CA PHE A 144 5.02 -8.11 -4.35
C PHE A 144 4.76 -7.95 -2.85
N VAL A 145 4.61 -6.70 -2.36
CA VAL A 145 4.34 -6.43 -0.94
C VAL A 145 3.02 -7.05 -0.47
N ILE A 146 1.97 -6.99 -1.28
CA ILE A 146 0.68 -7.61 -0.97
C ILE A 146 0.83 -9.14 -0.85
N LEU A 147 1.60 -9.77 -1.74
CA LEU A 147 1.82 -11.23 -1.72
C LEU A 147 2.64 -11.68 -0.50
N ILE A 148 3.65 -10.92 -0.11
CA ILE A 148 4.48 -11.24 1.06
C ILE A 148 3.90 -10.71 2.38
N GLN A 149 2.73 -10.07 2.35
CA GLN A 149 2.13 -9.40 3.52
C GLN A 149 2.04 -10.33 4.74
N ARG A 150 1.64 -11.59 4.54
CA ARG A 150 1.55 -12.59 5.62
C ARG A 150 2.89 -12.82 6.34
N TRP A 151 4.01 -12.64 5.64
CA TRP A 151 5.35 -12.79 6.21
C TRP A 151 5.79 -11.50 6.89
N LEU A 152 5.42 -10.34 6.32
CA LEU A 152 5.65 -9.03 6.93
C LEU A 152 4.90 -8.90 8.27
N GLU A 153 3.73 -9.50 8.40
CA GLU A 153 2.93 -9.54 9.64
C GLU A 153 3.69 -10.18 10.81
N LEU A 154 4.68 -11.06 10.56
CA LEU A 154 5.49 -11.68 11.61
C LEU A 154 6.55 -10.73 12.18
N LEU A 155 6.85 -9.62 11.49
CA LEU A 155 7.87 -8.68 11.93
C LEU A 155 7.39 -7.87 13.13
N PRO A 156 8.23 -7.63 14.16
CA PRO A 156 7.85 -6.83 15.32
C PRO A 156 7.34 -5.44 14.96
N ILE A 157 7.92 -4.81 13.94
CA ILE A 157 7.53 -3.47 13.50
C ILE A 157 6.11 -3.45 12.92
N TRP A 158 5.66 -4.53 12.29
CA TRP A 158 4.28 -4.63 11.81
C TRP A 158 3.29 -4.65 12.97
N GLN A 159 3.62 -5.37 14.05
CA GLN A 159 2.78 -5.49 15.23
C GLN A 159 2.62 -4.16 15.99
N ILE A 160 3.60 -3.25 15.86
CA ILE A 160 3.54 -1.90 16.43
C ILE A 160 2.69 -0.97 15.57
N LEU A 161 2.73 -1.15 14.25
CA LEU A 161 2.07 -0.26 13.29
C LEU A 161 0.62 -0.67 12.99
N LYS A 162 0.24 -1.93 13.21
CA LYS A 162 -1.16 -2.37 13.02
C LYS A 162 -2.10 -1.61 13.97
N LEU A 163 -3.30 -1.31 13.48
CA LEU A 163 -4.40 -0.74 14.26
C LEU A 163 -5.13 -1.82 15.08
#